data_AF-A0A353BB64-F1
#
_entry.id   AF-A0A353BB64-F1
#
_cell.length_a   1.000
_cell.length_b   1.000
_cell.length_c   1.000
_cell.angle_alpha   90.00
_cell.angle_beta   90.00
_cell.angle_gamma   90.00
#
_symmetry.space_group_name_H-M   'P 1'
#
loop_
_entity.id
_entity.type
_entity.pdbx_description
1 polymer ?
#
loop_
_entity_poly.entity_id
_entity_poly.type
_entity_poly.pdbx_seq_one_letter_code
_entity_poly.pdbx_strand_id
1 'polypeptide(L)'
;MSDSASSSGDAVAPNAHRLLWAGFMAILAAGVGFSVRGGILGQWAEEFGFTMTELGTITGGGLVGFGVVIIITSLVADAVGYGKLMTGAFILHFISAVITLAAPAAFAAGGKDAAFQCLYWGMFIFAVGNGVCEAVVNPLTATLFPKNKTHYLNILHAGWPAGLVIGGLASAFMSATVENGEVIAPAVDWKIQMSLFLIPVVLYGIMLLGQKFPESEVSSAGIDIGSMIVSCITPLFFLLLLIHALVGYVELGTDSWISKITGAIMDDPQKGLMLFVYTSSLMFALRFVAGPIVHKISPLGLLLVSSILGVIGLTMLGGAESIVMCVIAATIYACGKTFLWPTMLAVGSEQFPKGGAVAIGLMGGVGMLSAGLIGGPAIGYKQDYYASKNLEENAPEAYERYSVAEPGGFMFLPKIKGLDGAKVGVLEDKGKTLASDGEALAARGESDENHAALAGWWETAQPASEADAAPVKSATLEGGRMALKITAAVPALMAVLYLLLILYFKATGGYKASHVETSES
;
A
#
# COMPACT_ATOMS: atom_id res chain seq x y z
N MET A 1 15.91 -44.79 -3.29
CA MET A 1 16.78 -44.67 -2.10
C MET A 1 17.39 -43.29 -2.12
N SER A 2 17.26 -42.40 -1.16
CA SER A 2 16.35 -42.20 -0.03
C SER A 2 16.79 -40.83 0.49
N ASP A 3 15.91 -39.83 0.48
CA ASP A 3 16.02 -38.65 1.35
C ASP A 3 14.65 -37.96 1.42
N SER A 4 13.70 -38.70 2.01
CA SER A 4 12.38 -38.21 2.42
C SER A 4 12.24 -38.14 3.94
N ALA A 5 13.33 -37.88 4.68
CA ALA A 5 13.29 -37.86 6.14
C ALA A 5 14.43 -37.02 6.76
N SER A 6 14.22 -35.71 6.97
CA SER A 6 14.99 -34.95 8.00
C SER A 6 14.45 -33.56 8.42
N SER A 7 13.23 -33.12 8.09
CA SER A 7 12.78 -31.76 8.53
C SER A 7 12.16 -31.70 9.94
N SER A 8 12.08 -32.78 10.71
CA SER A 8 11.43 -32.81 12.02
C SER A 8 12.29 -32.29 13.19
N GLY A 9 13.49 -31.73 12.93
CA GLY A 9 14.43 -31.32 13.97
C GLY A 9 14.35 -29.84 14.41
N ASP A 10 13.75 -28.97 13.60
CA ASP A 10 13.79 -27.50 13.79
C ASP A 10 12.52 -26.91 14.42
N ALA A 11 11.41 -27.63 14.37
CA ALA A 11 10.10 -27.18 14.81
C ALA A 11 9.74 -27.69 16.21
N VAL A 12 9.15 -26.84 17.06
CA VAL A 12 8.71 -27.23 18.43
C VAL A 12 7.32 -27.88 18.50
N ALA A 13 6.55 -27.87 17.40
CA ALA A 13 5.20 -28.45 17.36
C ALA A 13 4.95 -29.26 16.07
N PRO A 14 4.17 -30.36 16.12
CA PRO A 14 3.91 -31.21 14.95
C PRO A 14 3.13 -30.49 13.83
N ASN A 15 2.40 -29.42 14.16
CA ASN A 15 1.67 -28.59 13.20
C ASN A 15 2.38 -27.28 12.84
N ALA A 16 3.66 -27.12 13.21
CA ALA A 16 4.41 -25.87 13.02
C ALA A 16 4.43 -25.38 11.56
N HIS A 17 4.74 -26.25 10.61
CA HIS A 17 4.75 -25.86 9.19
C HIS A 17 3.38 -25.49 8.66
N ARG A 18 2.30 -26.11 9.16
CA ARG A 18 0.93 -25.74 8.78
C ARG A 18 0.58 -24.34 9.28
N LEU A 19 0.97 -24.00 10.51
CA LEU A 19 0.79 -22.65 11.07
C LEU A 19 1.66 -21.60 10.36
N LEU A 20 2.90 -21.96 9.99
CA LEU A 20 3.76 -21.11 9.17
C LEU A 20 3.11 -20.78 7.81
N TRP A 21 2.64 -21.78 7.09
CA TRP A 21 2.00 -21.58 5.78
C TRP A 21 0.66 -20.85 5.89
N ALA A 22 -0.09 -21.04 6.98
CA ALA A 22 -1.25 -20.20 7.26
C ALA A 22 -0.85 -18.73 7.45
N GLY A 23 0.23 -18.47 8.19
CA GLY A 23 0.78 -17.12 8.35
C GLY A 23 1.26 -16.51 7.03
N PHE A 24 1.95 -17.31 6.21
CA PHE A 24 2.37 -16.90 4.86
C PHE A 24 1.16 -16.50 4.00
N MET A 25 0.09 -17.32 3.99
CA MET A 25 -1.12 -17.03 3.24
C MET A 25 -1.85 -15.79 3.77
N ALA A 26 -1.80 -15.52 5.07
CA ALA A 26 -2.34 -14.29 5.63
C ALA A 26 -1.59 -13.04 5.13
N ILE A 27 -0.25 -13.06 5.12
CA ILE A 27 0.55 -11.94 4.56
C ILE A 27 0.38 -11.85 3.04
N LEU A 28 0.26 -12.99 2.35
CA LEU A 28 -0.02 -13.05 0.92
C LEU A 28 -1.35 -12.35 0.58
N ALA A 29 -2.40 -12.55 1.38
CA ALA A 29 -3.69 -11.89 1.20
C ALA A 29 -3.57 -10.37 1.24
N ALA A 30 -2.79 -9.83 2.19
CA ALA A 30 -2.53 -8.41 2.29
C ALA A 30 -1.86 -7.86 1.02
N GLY A 31 -0.84 -8.56 0.50
CA GLY A 31 -0.13 -8.19 -0.73
C GLY A 31 -1.02 -8.28 -1.98
N VAL A 32 -1.83 -9.33 -2.12
CA VAL A 32 -2.77 -9.49 -3.23
C VAL A 32 -3.79 -8.35 -3.23
N GLY A 33 -4.43 -8.09 -2.09
CA GLY A 33 -5.40 -7.00 -1.96
C GLY A 33 -4.80 -5.63 -2.25
N PHE A 34 -3.59 -5.35 -1.75
CA PHE A 34 -2.90 -4.09 -2.01
C PHE A 34 -2.60 -3.87 -3.51
N SER A 35 -2.11 -4.91 -4.20
CA SER A 35 -1.70 -4.82 -5.60
C SER A 35 -2.88 -4.75 -6.56
N VAL A 36 -3.89 -5.61 -6.35
CA VAL A 36 -5.15 -5.55 -7.11
C VAL A 36 -5.80 -4.18 -6.96
N ARG A 37 -5.88 -3.66 -5.73
CA ARG A 37 -6.42 -2.31 -5.48
C ARG A 37 -5.69 -1.26 -6.31
N GLY A 38 -4.36 -1.33 -6.41
CA GLY A 38 -3.56 -0.44 -7.26
C GLY A 38 -3.87 -0.53 -8.76
N GLY A 39 -4.41 -1.66 -9.24
CA GLY A 39 -4.88 -1.85 -10.61
C GLY A 39 -6.29 -1.34 -10.89
N ILE A 40 -7.16 -1.25 -9.88
CA ILE A 40 -8.58 -0.86 -10.04
C ILE A 40 -8.90 0.59 -9.64
N LEU A 41 -7.90 1.40 -9.24
CA LEU A 41 -8.13 2.79 -8.82
C LEU A 41 -8.77 3.66 -9.90
N GLY A 42 -8.44 3.44 -11.18
CA GLY A 42 -9.07 4.13 -12.30
C GLY A 42 -10.56 3.82 -12.37
N GLN A 43 -10.93 2.54 -12.27
CA GLN A 43 -12.32 2.10 -12.28
C GLN A 43 -13.14 2.73 -11.14
N TRP A 44 -12.57 2.87 -9.94
CA TRP A 44 -13.25 3.58 -8.85
C TRP A 44 -13.38 5.10 -9.11
N ALA A 45 -12.41 5.72 -9.78
CA ALA A 45 -12.52 7.12 -10.18
C ALA A 45 -13.68 7.31 -11.17
N GLU A 46 -13.73 6.45 -12.18
CA GLU A 46 -14.69 6.50 -13.29
C GLU A 46 -16.11 6.16 -12.84
N GLU A 47 -16.28 5.10 -12.03
CA GLU A 47 -17.61 4.65 -11.60
C GLU A 47 -18.25 5.59 -10.57
N PHE A 48 -17.45 6.14 -9.65
CA PHE A 48 -17.98 6.89 -8.49
C PHE A 48 -17.67 8.38 -8.50
N GLY A 49 -16.96 8.89 -9.52
CA GLY A 49 -16.61 10.30 -9.63
C GLY A 49 -15.54 10.76 -8.64
N PHE A 50 -14.70 9.85 -8.12
CA PHE A 50 -13.68 10.22 -7.15
C PHE A 50 -12.52 10.99 -7.77
N THR A 51 -12.14 12.07 -7.09
CA THR A 51 -10.87 12.77 -7.25
C THR A 51 -9.71 11.92 -6.74
N MET A 52 -8.47 12.32 -7.05
CA MET A 52 -7.31 11.59 -6.57
C MET A 52 -7.10 11.74 -5.06
N THR A 53 -7.49 12.87 -4.47
CA THR A 53 -7.48 13.08 -3.02
C THR A 53 -8.40 12.10 -2.31
N GLU A 54 -9.62 11.89 -2.84
CA GLU A 54 -10.59 10.96 -2.28
C GLU A 54 -10.12 9.50 -2.40
N LEU A 55 -9.62 9.10 -3.57
CA LEU A 55 -9.02 7.77 -3.75
C LEU A 55 -7.80 7.55 -2.83
N GLY A 56 -6.99 8.59 -2.66
CA GLY A 56 -5.87 8.58 -1.70
C GLY A 56 -6.33 8.39 -0.26
N THR A 57 -7.49 8.93 0.09
CA THR A 57 -8.11 8.79 1.42
C THR A 57 -8.70 7.40 1.62
N ILE A 58 -9.40 6.86 0.62
CA ILE A 58 -9.92 5.48 0.64
C ILE A 58 -8.77 4.47 0.79
N THR A 59 -7.76 4.56 -0.07
CA THR A 59 -6.59 3.67 -0.02
C THR A 59 -5.75 3.88 1.24
N GLY A 60 -5.68 5.13 1.72
CA GLY A 60 -5.02 5.52 2.95
C GLY A 60 -5.65 4.89 4.18
N GLY A 61 -6.99 4.85 4.27
CA GLY A 61 -7.71 4.11 5.32
C GLY A 61 -7.24 2.66 5.45
N GLY A 62 -6.93 2.02 4.31
CA GLY A 62 -6.35 0.68 4.21
C GLY A 62 -4.92 0.52 4.76
N LEU A 63 -4.23 1.61 5.11
CA LEU A 63 -2.92 1.58 5.77
C LEU A 63 -3.04 2.07 7.22
N VAL A 64 -3.95 3.00 7.49
CA VAL A 64 -4.25 3.47 8.86
C VAL A 64 -4.73 2.33 9.74
N GLY A 65 -5.71 1.56 9.27
CA GLY A 65 -6.25 0.42 10.04
C GLY A 65 -5.16 -0.58 10.42
N PHE A 66 -4.21 -0.84 9.51
CA PHE A 66 -3.06 -1.71 9.74
C PHE A 66 -2.17 -1.14 10.86
N GLY A 67 -1.78 0.13 10.75
CA GLY A 67 -0.88 0.78 11.69
C GLY A 67 -1.44 0.89 13.12
N VAL A 68 -2.71 1.29 13.25
CA VAL A 68 -3.41 1.33 14.55
C VAL A 68 -3.41 -0.04 15.21
N VAL A 69 -3.76 -1.07 14.45
CA VAL A 69 -3.98 -2.40 14.99
C VAL A 69 -2.68 -3.12 15.32
N ILE A 70 -1.60 -2.91 14.58
CA ILE A 70 -0.29 -3.44 14.97
C ILE A 70 0.14 -2.90 16.33
N ILE A 71 -0.01 -1.59 16.56
CA ILE A 71 0.38 -0.97 17.83
C ILE A 71 -0.45 -1.57 18.95
N ILE A 72 -1.77 -1.64 18.80
CA ILE A 72 -2.66 -2.17 19.84
C ILE A 72 -2.41 -3.66 20.06
N THR A 73 -2.41 -4.45 18.98
CA THR A 73 -2.32 -5.92 19.06
C THR A 73 -0.94 -6.36 19.55
N SER A 74 0.14 -5.65 19.21
CA SER A 74 1.47 -5.94 19.77
C SER A 74 1.55 -5.86 21.30
N LEU A 75 0.63 -5.11 21.95
CA LEU A 75 0.57 -4.98 23.41
C LEU A 75 -0.32 -6.04 24.07
N VAL A 76 -1.27 -6.62 23.32
CA VAL A 76 -2.32 -7.48 23.91
C VAL A 76 -2.39 -8.88 23.29
N ALA A 77 -1.56 -9.17 22.27
CA ALA A 77 -1.63 -10.41 21.49
C ALA A 77 -1.55 -11.67 22.36
N ASP A 78 -0.62 -11.65 23.30
CA ASP A 78 -0.35 -12.76 24.22
C ASP A 78 -1.49 -13.00 25.20
N ALA A 79 -2.11 -11.93 25.71
CA ALA A 79 -3.22 -12.01 26.65
C ALA A 79 -4.50 -12.56 25.99
N VAL A 80 -4.73 -12.24 24.72
CA VAL A 80 -5.93 -12.69 23.98
C VAL A 80 -5.73 -14.10 23.42
N GLY A 81 -4.51 -14.39 22.94
CA GLY A 81 -4.13 -15.66 22.33
C GLY A 81 -4.27 -15.66 20.81
N TYR A 82 -3.27 -16.24 20.14
CA TYR A 82 -3.11 -16.23 18.68
C TYR A 82 -4.30 -16.79 17.90
N GLY A 83 -4.89 -17.90 18.35
CA GLY A 83 -6.01 -18.53 17.63
C GLY A 83 -7.26 -17.65 17.56
N LYS A 84 -7.59 -16.94 18.65
CA LYS A 84 -8.74 -16.02 18.68
C LYS A 84 -8.52 -14.82 17.78
N LEU A 85 -7.31 -14.26 17.81
CA LEU A 85 -6.92 -13.12 16.97
C LEU A 85 -6.96 -13.49 15.49
N MET A 86 -6.40 -14.63 15.10
CA MET A 86 -6.47 -15.09 13.70
C MET A 86 -7.89 -15.36 13.22
N THR A 87 -8.76 -15.86 14.10
CA THR A 87 -10.20 -16.05 13.79
C THR A 87 -10.88 -14.69 13.61
N GLY A 88 -10.59 -13.72 14.48
CA GLY A 88 -11.06 -12.34 14.33
C GLY A 88 -10.63 -11.72 12.99
N ALA A 89 -9.35 -11.84 12.65
CA ALA A 89 -8.81 -11.37 11.38
C ALA A 89 -9.51 -12.00 10.16
N PHE A 90 -9.74 -13.33 10.21
CA PHE A 90 -10.51 -14.04 9.19
C PHE A 90 -11.90 -13.43 9.00
N ILE A 91 -12.67 -13.25 10.08
CA ILE A 91 -14.01 -12.65 10.01
C ILE A 91 -13.95 -11.23 9.45
N LEU A 92 -13.00 -10.40 9.90
CA LEU A 92 -12.84 -9.03 9.43
C LEU A 92 -12.57 -8.95 7.92
N HIS A 93 -11.81 -9.89 7.34
CA HIS A 93 -11.60 -9.94 5.90
C HIS A 93 -12.89 -10.18 5.10
N PHE A 94 -13.81 -11.03 5.58
CA PHE A 94 -15.12 -11.22 4.93
C PHE A 94 -16.03 -10.00 5.12
N ILE A 95 -16.05 -9.41 6.32
CA ILE A 95 -16.81 -8.18 6.56
C ILE A 95 -16.32 -7.06 5.63
N SER A 96 -15.01 -6.91 5.51
CA SER A 96 -14.38 -5.98 4.58
C SER A 96 -14.83 -6.24 3.15
N ALA A 97 -14.74 -7.48 2.66
CA ALA A 97 -15.21 -7.81 1.32
C ALA A 97 -16.68 -7.46 1.11
N VAL A 98 -17.57 -7.83 2.04
CA VAL A 98 -19.00 -7.52 1.94
C VAL A 98 -19.23 -6.01 1.85
N ILE A 99 -18.58 -5.23 2.72
CA ILE A 99 -18.70 -3.77 2.71
C ILE A 99 -18.14 -3.20 1.40
N THR A 100 -16.91 -3.57 1.00
CA THR A 100 -16.30 -3.06 -0.23
C THR A 100 -17.15 -3.36 -1.46
N LEU A 101 -17.67 -4.59 -1.59
CA LEU A 101 -18.48 -5.00 -2.74
C LEU A 101 -19.90 -4.39 -2.75
N ALA A 102 -20.34 -3.81 -1.64
CA ALA A 102 -21.60 -3.07 -1.55
C ALA A 102 -21.49 -1.62 -2.08
N ALA A 103 -20.30 -1.16 -2.47
CA ALA A 103 -20.08 0.22 -2.93
C ALA A 103 -21.00 0.67 -4.08
N PRO A 104 -21.28 -0.14 -5.13
CA PRO A 104 -22.22 0.25 -6.18
C PRO A 104 -23.65 0.41 -5.66
N ALA A 105 -24.08 -0.47 -4.74
CA ALA A 105 -25.40 -0.35 -4.13
C ALA A 105 -25.49 0.89 -3.20
N ALA A 106 -24.41 1.20 -2.49
CA ALA A 106 -24.29 2.43 -1.70
C ALA A 106 -24.32 3.67 -2.60
N PHE A 107 -23.65 3.62 -3.76
CA PHE A 107 -23.65 4.70 -4.75
C PHE A 107 -25.06 4.96 -5.30
N ALA A 108 -25.78 3.92 -5.71
CA ALA A 108 -27.15 4.04 -6.19
C ALA A 108 -28.10 4.63 -5.12
N ALA A 109 -27.87 4.33 -3.84
CA ALA A 109 -28.75 4.75 -2.74
C ALA A 109 -28.42 6.14 -2.15
N GLY A 110 -27.15 6.56 -2.21
CA GLY A 110 -26.67 7.77 -1.51
C GLY A 110 -25.55 8.53 -2.22
N GLY A 111 -25.33 8.24 -3.49
CA GLY A 111 -24.35 8.90 -4.36
C GLY A 111 -22.91 8.67 -3.94
N LYS A 112 -22.05 9.57 -4.41
CA LYS A 112 -20.59 9.55 -4.24
C LYS A 112 -20.16 9.41 -2.77
N ASP A 113 -20.81 10.12 -1.85
CA ASP A 113 -20.47 10.09 -0.43
C ASP A 113 -20.72 8.71 0.21
N ALA A 114 -21.83 8.06 -0.14
CA ALA A 114 -22.14 6.73 0.36
C ALA A 114 -21.16 5.67 -0.17
N ALA A 115 -20.81 5.75 -1.46
CA ALA A 115 -19.77 4.90 -2.05
C ALA A 115 -18.41 5.11 -1.37
N PHE A 116 -18.04 6.37 -1.09
CA PHE A 116 -16.81 6.73 -0.40
C PHE A 116 -16.73 6.05 0.97
N GLN A 117 -17.78 6.17 1.79
CA GLN A 117 -17.82 5.57 3.13
C GLN A 117 -17.71 4.04 3.04
N CYS A 118 -18.41 3.44 2.08
CA CYS A 118 -18.37 2.01 1.84
C CYS A 118 -16.94 1.53 1.55
N LEU A 119 -16.28 2.14 0.58
CA LEU A 119 -14.91 1.77 0.20
C LEU A 119 -13.90 2.08 1.30
N TYR A 120 -14.01 3.25 1.95
CA TYR A 120 -13.11 3.64 3.04
C TYR A 120 -13.17 2.65 4.21
N TRP A 121 -14.37 2.33 4.71
CA TRP A 121 -14.51 1.41 5.83
C TRP A 121 -14.19 -0.03 5.44
N GLY A 122 -14.54 -0.45 4.22
CA GLY A 122 -14.14 -1.74 3.68
C GLY A 122 -12.61 -1.89 3.66
N MET A 123 -11.88 -0.90 3.14
CA MET A 123 -10.41 -0.89 3.14
C MET A 123 -9.82 -0.80 4.55
N PHE A 124 -10.39 0.03 5.42
CA PHE A 124 -9.95 0.15 6.80
C PHE A 124 -10.08 -1.18 7.55
N ILE A 125 -11.22 -1.87 7.42
CA ILE A 125 -11.45 -3.18 8.06
C ILE A 125 -10.54 -4.26 7.47
N PHE A 126 -10.30 -4.24 6.15
CA PHE A 126 -9.29 -5.12 5.52
C PHE A 126 -7.94 -4.95 6.20
N ALA A 127 -7.52 -3.71 6.40
CA ALA A 127 -6.26 -3.35 7.02
C ALA A 127 -6.17 -3.76 8.49
N VAL A 128 -7.28 -3.63 9.24
CA VAL A 128 -7.37 -4.14 10.61
C VAL A 128 -7.14 -5.65 10.62
N GLY A 129 -7.80 -6.41 9.73
CA GLY A 129 -7.58 -7.85 9.60
C GLY A 129 -6.12 -8.20 9.32
N ASN A 130 -5.49 -7.51 8.36
CA ASN A 130 -4.08 -7.71 8.03
C ASN A 130 -3.14 -7.35 9.20
N GLY A 131 -3.41 -6.26 9.92
CA GLY A 131 -2.64 -5.84 11.08
C GLY A 131 -2.72 -6.85 12.24
N VAL A 132 -3.90 -7.44 12.48
CA VAL A 132 -4.05 -8.54 13.45
C VAL A 132 -3.24 -9.76 13.00
N CYS A 133 -3.34 -10.16 11.73
CA CYS A 133 -2.57 -11.27 11.19
C CYS A 133 -1.07 -11.04 11.42
N GLU A 134 -0.53 -9.90 10.99
CA GLU A 134 0.88 -9.54 11.12
C GLU A 134 1.36 -9.56 12.58
N ALA A 135 0.56 -9.02 13.51
CA ALA A 135 0.89 -9.02 14.93
C ALA A 135 0.96 -10.43 15.55
N VAL A 136 0.27 -11.42 14.95
CA VAL A 136 0.26 -12.81 15.43
C VAL A 136 1.31 -13.68 14.74
N VAL A 137 1.40 -13.64 13.41
CA VAL A 137 2.18 -14.60 12.63
C VAL A 137 3.69 -14.46 12.85
N ASN A 138 4.16 -13.26 13.15
CA ASN A 138 5.55 -12.97 13.46
C ASN A 138 6.03 -13.67 14.74
N PRO A 139 5.47 -13.37 15.94
CA PRO A 139 5.89 -14.03 17.16
C PRO A 139 5.53 -15.52 17.18
N LEU A 140 4.43 -15.92 16.52
CA LEU A 140 4.10 -17.34 16.33
C LEU A 140 5.21 -18.08 15.56
N THR A 141 5.70 -17.52 14.46
CA THR A 141 6.76 -18.15 13.66
C THR A 141 8.08 -18.23 14.44
N ALA A 142 8.43 -17.17 15.17
CA ALA A 142 9.60 -17.18 16.05
C ALA A 142 9.50 -18.28 17.13
N THR A 143 8.30 -18.46 17.70
CA THR A 143 8.00 -19.50 18.70
C THR A 143 8.08 -20.90 18.08
N LEU A 144 7.57 -21.09 16.86
CA LEU A 144 7.51 -22.39 16.19
C LEU A 144 8.88 -22.92 15.74
N PHE A 145 9.82 -22.02 15.44
CA PHE A 145 11.14 -22.37 14.92
C PHE A 145 12.28 -21.65 15.67
N PRO A 146 12.46 -21.93 16.97
CA PRO A 146 13.32 -21.12 17.84
C PRO A 146 14.80 -21.18 17.47
N LYS A 147 15.25 -22.28 16.83
CA LYS A 147 16.64 -22.47 16.40
C LYS A 147 16.99 -21.79 15.08
N ASN A 148 16.00 -21.37 14.29
CA ASN A 148 16.21 -20.83 12.95
C ASN A 148 15.24 -19.69 12.61
N LYS A 149 14.97 -18.82 13.59
CA LYS A 149 13.95 -17.75 13.53
C LYS A 149 14.09 -16.89 12.28
N THR A 150 15.29 -16.39 12.00
CA THR A 150 15.57 -15.51 10.86
C THR A 150 15.19 -16.15 9.53
N HIS A 151 15.51 -17.44 9.33
CA HIS A 151 15.17 -18.15 8.11
C HIS A 151 13.65 -18.23 7.90
N TYR A 152 12.91 -18.66 8.93
CA TYR A 152 11.46 -18.84 8.81
C TYR A 152 10.68 -17.53 8.79
N LEU A 153 11.16 -16.48 9.46
CA LEU A 153 10.60 -15.13 9.35
C LEU A 153 10.79 -14.56 7.94
N ASN A 154 11.95 -14.81 7.31
CA ASN A 154 12.16 -14.42 5.90
C ASN A 154 11.19 -15.16 4.96
N ILE A 155 10.93 -16.45 5.20
CA ILE A 155 9.91 -17.22 4.45
C ILE A 155 8.52 -16.60 4.67
N LEU A 156 8.15 -16.33 5.92
CA LEU A 156 6.85 -15.74 6.27
C LEU A 156 6.63 -14.41 5.54
N HIS A 157 7.57 -13.46 5.67
CA HIS A 157 7.46 -12.14 5.05
C HIS A 157 7.60 -12.14 3.53
N ALA A 158 8.15 -13.21 2.93
CA ALA A 158 8.12 -13.39 1.48
C ALA A 158 6.68 -13.44 0.92
N GLY A 159 5.68 -13.71 1.77
CA GLY A 159 4.27 -13.63 1.40
C GLY A 159 3.85 -12.26 0.87
N TRP A 160 4.36 -11.15 1.42
CA TRP A 160 3.98 -9.80 0.97
C TRP A 160 4.39 -9.52 -0.48
N PRO A 161 5.68 -9.56 -0.85
CA PRO A 161 6.10 -9.34 -2.23
C PRO A 161 5.56 -10.41 -3.19
N ALA A 162 5.40 -11.67 -2.77
CA ALA A 162 4.73 -12.68 -3.58
C ALA A 162 3.26 -12.28 -3.88
N GLY A 163 2.56 -11.72 -2.89
CA GLY A 163 1.20 -11.24 -3.03
C GLY A 163 1.11 -10.03 -3.97
N LEU A 164 2.08 -9.11 -3.89
CA LEU A 164 2.16 -7.97 -4.81
C LEU A 164 2.29 -8.43 -6.27
N VAL A 165 3.17 -9.40 -6.52
CA VAL A 165 3.40 -9.97 -7.86
C VAL A 165 2.17 -10.73 -8.36
N ILE A 166 1.61 -11.63 -7.55
CA ILE A 166 0.43 -12.42 -7.93
C ILE A 166 -0.78 -11.54 -8.18
N GLY A 167 -1.06 -10.59 -7.28
CA GLY A 167 -2.18 -9.66 -7.43
C GLY A 167 -2.04 -8.76 -8.65
N GLY A 168 -0.82 -8.26 -8.91
CA GLY A 168 -0.55 -7.39 -10.04
C GLY A 168 -0.64 -8.12 -11.37
N LEU A 169 -0.12 -9.35 -11.45
CA LEU A 169 -0.28 -10.21 -12.62
C LEU A 169 -1.73 -10.58 -12.86
N ALA A 170 -2.48 -10.95 -11.81
CA ALA A 170 -3.89 -11.27 -11.93
C ALA A 170 -4.69 -10.08 -12.46
N SER A 171 -4.47 -8.88 -11.91
CA SER A 171 -5.12 -7.65 -12.40
C SER A 171 -4.71 -7.30 -13.84
N ALA A 172 -3.45 -7.56 -14.24
CA ALA A 172 -3.00 -7.38 -15.62
C ALA A 172 -3.71 -8.34 -16.60
N PHE A 173 -3.92 -9.61 -16.23
CA PHE A 173 -4.69 -10.57 -17.05
C PHE A 173 -6.18 -10.23 -17.14
N MET A 174 -6.68 -9.44 -16.19
CA MET A 174 -8.07 -8.99 -16.11
C MET A 174 -8.27 -7.56 -16.62
N SER A 175 -7.22 -6.91 -17.14
CA SER A 175 -7.28 -5.57 -17.70
C SER A 175 -7.94 -5.56 -19.08
N ALA A 176 -8.44 -4.40 -19.50
CA ALA A 176 -9.03 -4.23 -20.83
C ALA A 176 -8.01 -4.58 -21.92
N THR A 177 -8.45 -5.27 -22.97
CA THR A 177 -7.62 -5.54 -24.14
C THR A 177 -7.87 -4.45 -25.18
N VAL A 178 -6.81 -3.76 -25.55
CA VAL A 178 -6.84 -2.66 -26.52
C VAL A 178 -6.07 -3.07 -27.78
N GLU A 179 -6.71 -2.99 -28.94
CA GLU A 179 -6.08 -3.19 -30.25
C GLU A 179 -6.30 -1.93 -31.10
N ASN A 180 -5.21 -1.35 -31.64
CA ASN A 180 -5.24 -0.11 -32.44
C ASN A 180 -5.93 1.09 -31.76
N GLY A 181 -5.90 1.15 -30.43
CA GLY A 181 -6.56 2.22 -29.65
C GLY A 181 -8.05 2.00 -29.41
N GLU A 182 -8.60 0.85 -29.83
CA GLU A 182 -9.98 0.44 -29.52
C GLU A 182 -10.00 -0.67 -28.48
N VAL A 183 -10.88 -0.55 -27.48
CA VAL A 183 -11.13 -1.59 -26.49
C VAL A 183 -11.90 -2.72 -27.16
N ILE A 184 -11.24 -3.85 -27.43
CA ILE A 184 -11.84 -5.04 -28.04
C ILE A 184 -12.40 -6.01 -26.99
N ALA A 185 -11.92 -5.92 -25.75
CA ALA A 185 -12.49 -6.61 -24.60
C ALA A 185 -12.42 -5.69 -23.37
N PRO A 186 -13.54 -5.43 -22.68
CA PRO A 186 -13.55 -4.61 -21.48
C PRO A 186 -12.74 -5.28 -20.35
N ALA A 187 -12.28 -4.48 -19.39
CA ALA A 187 -11.68 -5.01 -18.19
C ALA A 187 -12.70 -5.87 -17.41
N VAL A 188 -12.22 -6.89 -16.71
CA VAL A 188 -13.07 -7.64 -15.77
C VAL A 188 -13.48 -6.70 -14.64
N ASP A 189 -14.75 -6.77 -14.26
CA ASP A 189 -15.34 -6.00 -13.16
C ASP A 189 -14.44 -6.00 -11.91
N TRP A 190 -14.13 -4.81 -11.38
CA TRP A 190 -13.26 -4.63 -10.23
C TRP A 190 -13.74 -5.42 -9.00
N LYS A 191 -15.03 -5.71 -8.85
CA LYS A 191 -15.56 -6.54 -7.74
C LYS A 191 -14.95 -7.94 -7.77
N ILE A 192 -14.80 -8.52 -8.96
CA ILE A 192 -14.15 -9.83 -9.14
C ILE A 192 -12.67 -9.71 -8.84
N GLN A 193 -12.02 -8.67 -9.38
CA GLN A 193 -10.59 -8.46 -9.14
C GLN A 193 -10.31 -8.32 -7.64
N MET A 194 -11.02 -7.42 -6.96
CA MET A 194 -10.88 -7.17 -5.52
C MET A 194 -11.15 -8.44 -4.71
N SER A 195 -12.12 -9.27 -5.11
CA SER A 195 -12.41 -10.53 -4.42
C SER A 195 -11.26 -11.54 -4.43
N LEU A 196 -10.24 -11.37 -5.28
CA LEU A 196 -9.10 -12.31 -5.33
C LEU A 196 -8.30 -12.40 -4.03
N PHE A 197 -8.31 -11.36 -3.18
CA PHE A 197 -7.65 -11.47 -1.87
C PHE A 197 -8.35 -12.51 -0.97
N LEU A 198 -9.63 -12.83 -1.20
CA LEU A 198 -10.33 -13.84 -0.42
C LEU A 198 -9.79 -15.25 -0.65
N ILE A 199 -9.13 -15.52 -1.77
CA ILE A 199 -8.52 -16.83 -2.06
C ILE A 199 -7.49 -17.18 -0.98
N PRO A 200 -6.41 -16.40 -0.77
CA PRO A 200 -5.48 -16.68 0.32
C PRO A 200 -6.12 -16.56 1.71
N VAL A 201 -7.16 -15.74 1.90
CA VAL A 201 -7.91 -15.67 3.17
C VAL A 201 -8.58 -17.01 3.51
N VAL A 202 -9.33 -17.57 2.57
CA VAL A 202 -9.99 -18.87 2.72
C VAL A 202 -8.96 -19.96 2.96
N LEU A 203 -7.85 -19.94 2.22
CA LEU A 203 -6.78 -20.93 2.38
C LEU A 203 -6.18 -20.91 3.78
N TYR A 204 -5.80 -19.74 4.33
CA TYR A 204 -5.28 -19.71 5.69
C TYR A 204 -6.37 -20.09 6.70
N GLY A 205 -7.62 -19.69 6.49
CA GLY A 205 -8.75 -20.09 7.34
C GLY A 205 -8.85 -21.61 7.47
N ILE A 206 -8.86 -22.32 6.34
CA ILE A 206 -8.86 -23.79 6.28
C ILE A 206 -7.62 -24.37 6.97
N MET A 207 -6.45 -23.78 6.75
CA MET A 207 -5.21 -24.22 7.40
C MET A 207 -5.26 -24.05 8.92
N LEU A 208 -5.99 -23.07 9.47
CA LEU A 208 -6.10 -22.86 10.91
C LEU A 208 -7.21 -23.67 11.59
N LEU A 209 -8.17 -24.21 10.84
CA LEU A 209 -9.26 -25.02 11.41
C LEU A 209 -8.72 -26.20 12.24
N GLY A 210 -9.19 -26.26 13.49
CA GLY A 210 -8.85 -27.32 14.45
C GLY A 210 -7.40 -27.32 14.93
N GLN A 211 -6.62 -26.27 14.64
CA GLN A 211 -5.22 -26.20 15.07
C GLN A 211 -5.08 -25.67 16.50
N LYS A 212 -4.13 -26.25 17.24
CA LYS A 212 -3.67 -25.72 18.53
C LYS A 212 -2.49 -24.78 18.30
N PHE A 213 -2.50 -23.66 19.00
CA PHE A 213 -1.43 -22.66 18.94
C PHE A 213 -0.53 -22.84 20.17
N PRO A 214 0.80 -22.75 20.02
CA PRO A 214 1.72 -22.72 21.16
C PRO A 214 1.53 -21.42 21.96
N GLU A 215 1.87 -21.46 23.24
CA GLU A 215 2.02 -20.25 24.06
C GLU A 215 3.23 -19.44 23.58
N SER A 216 3.17 -18.12 23.73
CA SER A 216 4.23 -17.24 23.25
C SER A 216 5.48 -17.27 24.15
N GLU A 217 6.65 -17.08 23.53
CA GLU A 217 7.91 -16.93 24.27
C GLU A 217 7.88 -15.72 25.22
N VAL A 218 7.14 -14.65 24.88
CA VAL A 218 7.05 -13.42 25.69
C VAL A 218 6.22 -13.66 26.96
N SER A 219 5.10 -14.39 26.87
CA SER A 219 4.36 -14.87 28.04
C SER A 219 5.21 -15.78 28.94
N SER A 220 6.19 -16.47 28.36
CA SER A 220 7.11 -17.35 29.10
C SER A 220 8.29 -16.60 29.73
N ALA A 221 8.67 -15.43 29.20
CA ALA A 221 9.82 -14.63 29.63
C ALA A 221 9.49 -13.57 30.71
N GLY A 222 8.21 -13.30 30.99
CA GLY A 222 7.79 -12.44 32.10
C GLY A 222 8.20 -10.96 31.99
N ILE A 223 8.46 -10.46 30.77
CA ILE A 223 8.89 -9.08 30.53
C ILE A 223 7.69 -8.13 30.72
N ASP A 224 7.83 -7.13 31.60
CA ASP A 224 6.80 -6.12 31.84
C ASP A 224 6.71 -5.12 30.67
N ILE A 225 5.52 -4.99 30.08
CA ILE A 225 5.22 -4.06 28.97
C ILE A 225 5.51 -2.61 29.38
N GLY A 226 5.25 -2.25 30.64
CA GLY A 226 5.51 -0.90 31.15
C GLY A 226 6.98 -0.51 31.01
N SER A 227 7.89 -1.41 31.38
CA SER A 227 9.33 -1.22 31.21
C SER A 227 9.76 -1.06 29.73
N MET A 228 9.13 -1.82 28.82
CA MET A 228 9.39 -1.73 27.38
C MET A 228 8.98 -0.37 26.83
N ILE A 229 7.80 0.12 27.21
CA ILE A 229 7.31 1.46 26.82
C ILE A 229 8.28 2.54 27.33
N VAL A 230 8.67 2.50 28.61
CA VAL A 230 9.58 3.48 29.19
C VAL A 230 10.91 3.52 28.43
N SER A 231 11.43 2.37 28.00
CA SER A 231 12.68 2.31 27.22
C SER A 231 12.61 3.00 25.84
N CYS A 232 11.40 3.14 25.29
CA CYS A 232 11.16 3.85 24.03
C CYS A 232 11.04 5.37 24.22
N ILE A 233 10.91 5.89 25.45
CA ILE A 233 10.77 7.33 25.70
C ILE A 233 12.15 7.99 25.71
N THR A 234 12.73 8.16 24.52
CA THR A 234 14.01 8.84 24.33
C THR A 234 13.98 9.74 23.09
N PRO A 235 14.74 10.86 23.06
CA PRO A 235 14.80 11.73 21.89
C PRO A 235 15.20 11.00 20.60
N LEU A 236 16.14 10.05 20.70
CA LEU A 236 16.59 9.24 19.56
C LEU A 236 15.44 8.37 19.02
N PHE A 237 14.65 7.74 19.89
CA PHE A 237 13.52 6.91 19.43
C PHE A 237 12.46 7.74 18.71
N PHE A 238 12.11 8.93 19.22
CA PHE A 238 11.19 9.84 18.53
C PHE A 238 11.70 10.28 17.16
N LEU A 239 13.01 10.53 17.03
CA LEU A 239 13.63 10.81 15.74
C LEU A 239 13.52 9.59 14.80
N LEU A 240 13.75 8.37 15.30
CA LEU A 240 13.57 7.15 14.50
C LEU A 240 12.10 6.95 14.08
N LEU A 241 11.12 7.25 14.95
CA LEU A 241 9.70 7.22 14.59
C LEU A 241 9.37 8.22 13.49
N LEU A 242 9.89 9.45 13.59
CA LEU A 242 9.73 10.48 12.55
C LEU A 242 10.32 10.00 11.21
N ILE A 243 11.53 9.44 11.22
CA ILE A 243 12.16 8.91 10.01
C ILE A 243 11.37 7.72 9.46
N HIS A 244 10.86 6.83 10.32
CA HIS A 244 10.05 5.69 9.89
C HIS A 244 8.70 6.14 9.31
N ALA A 245 8.12 7.24 9.80
CA ALA A 245 6.98 7.88 9.18
C ALA A 245 7.30 8.33 7.75
N LEU A 246 8.47 8.95 7.52
CA LEU A 246 8.91 9.33 6.16
C LEU A 246 9.14 8.11 5.26
N VAL A 247 9.66 7.01 5.82
CA VAL A 247 9.78 5.72 5.11
C VAL A 247 8.41 5.20 4.67
N GLY A 248 7.43 5.18 5.57
CA GLY A 248 6.07 4.76 5.24
C GLY A 248 5.44 5.61 4.14
N TYR A 249 5.63 6.93 4.20
CA TYR A 249 5.21 7.84 3.13
C TYR A 249 5.84 7.43 1.79
N VAL A 250 7.17 7.33 1.74
CA VAL A 250 7.88 7.16 0.46
C VAL A 250 7.73 5.76 -0.12
N GLU A 251 7.61 4.72 0.69
CA GLU A 251 7.49 3.34 0.24
C GLU A 251 6.04 2.98 -0.06
N LEU A 252 5.17 2.95 0.96
CA LEU A 252 3.79 2.47 0.83
C LEU A 252 2.83 3.53 0.28
N GLY A 253 3.05 4.80 0.64
CA GLY A 253 2.27 5.92 0.09
C GLY A 253 2.45 6.02 -1.42
N THR A 254 3.70 6.03 -1.89
CA THR A 254 4.01 6.05 -3.33
C THR A 254 3.53 4.79 -4.04
N ASP A 255 3.67 3.60 -3.42
CA ASP A 255 3.21 2.34 -4.02
C ASP A 255 1.70 2.30 -4.27
N SER A 256 0.92 3.05 -3.49
CA SER A 256 -0.52 3.19 -3.72
C SER A 256 -0.84 3.93 -5.03
N TRP A 257 0.12 4.63 -5.64
CA TRP A 257 -0.08 5.50 -6.80
C TRP A 257 0.80 5.19 -8.01
N ILE A 258 1.93 4.51 -7.80
CA ILE A 258 2.98 4.38 -8.82
C ILE A 258 2.47 3.69 -10.09
N SER A 259 1.62 2.67 -9.96
CA SER A 259 0.99 1.97 -11.09
C SER A 259 0.19 2.94 -11.97
N LYS A 260 -0.74 3.68 -11.36
CA LYS A 260 -1.58 4.67 -12.04
C LYS A 260 -0.74 5.77 -12.71
N ILE A 261 0.17 6.39 -11.96
CA ILE A 261 0.95 7.53 -12.46
C ILE A 261 1.85 7.10 -13.62
N THR A 262 2.56 5.97 -13.49
CA THR A 262 3.42 5.48 -14.56
C THR A 262 2.63 4.97 -15.76
N GLY A 263 1.43 4.43 -15.54
CA GLY A 263 0.49 4.11 -16.62
C GLY A 263 0.10 5.34 -17.43
N ALA A 264 -0.23 6.45 -16.76
CA ALA A 264 -0.51 7.73 -17.43
C ALA A 264 0.71 8.27 -18.19
N ILE A 265 1.93 8.16 -17.62
CA ILE A 265 3.16 8.59 -18.30
C ILE A 265 3.45 7.77 -19.56
N MET A 266 3.18 6.46 -19.52
CA MET A 266 3.42 5.55 -20.64
C MET A 266 2.22 5.42 -21.60
N ASP A 267 1.17 6.21 -21.36
CA ASP A 267 -0.11 6.18 -22.08
C ASP A 267 -0.74 4.77 -22.15
N ASP A 268 -0.59 4.00 -21.08
CA ASP A 268 -1.02 2.60 -20.99
C ASP A 268 -1.10 2.14 -19.52
N PRO A 269 -2.31 2.01 -18.94
CA PRO A 269 -2.50 1.55 -17.56
C PRO A 269 -1.88 0.18 -17.28
N GLN A 270 -1.92 -0.74 -18.26
CA GLN A 270 -1.37 -2.08 -18.12
C GLN A 270 0.17 -2.03 -18.03
N LYS A 271 0.84 -1.18 -18.81
CA LYS A 271 2.29 -0.97 -18.67
C LYS A 271 2.65 -0.44 -17.28
N GLY A 272 1.85 0.47 -16.71
CA GLY A 272 2.05 0.98 -15.34
C GLY A 272 1.99 -0.13 -14.29
N LEU A 273 0.97 -1.00 -14.40
CA LEU A 273 0.81 -2.16 -13.52
C LEU A 273 1.94 -3.18 -13.70
N MET A 274 2.36 -3.46 -14.93
CA MET A 274 3.48 -4.37 -15.20
C MET A 274 4.81 -3.82 -14.69
N LEU A 275 5.00 -2.49 -14.72
CA LEU A 275 6.15 -1.85 -14.11
C LEU A 275 6.14 -1.99 -12.58
N PHE A 276 4.96 -1.90 -11.95
CA PHE A 276 4.79 -2.20 -10.54
C PHE A 276 5.10 -3.66 -10.19
N VAL A 277 4.64 -4.62 -11.01
CA VAL A 277 4.99 -6.05 -10.88
C VAL A 277 6.50 -6.27 -11.00
N TYR A 278 7.13 -5.65 -12.00
CA TYR A 278 8.57 -5.73 -12.22
C TYR A 278 9.36 -5.19 -11.02
N THR A 279 9.03 -3.99 -10.53
CA THR A 279 9.72 -3.39 -9.39
C THR A 279 9.49 -4.16 -8.08
N SER A 280 8.30 -4.76 -7.91
CA SER A 280 8.00 -5.66 -6.79
C SER A 280 8.81 -6.96 -6.87
N SER A 281 8.97 -7.52 -8.08
CA SER A 281 9.81 -8.70 -8.32
C SER A 281 11.29 -8.41 -8.07
N LEU A 282 11.75 -7.22 -8.45
CA LEU A 282 13.11 -6.75 -8.16
C LEU A 282 13.32 -6.62 -6.64
N MET A 283 12.38 -6.01 -5.92
CA MET A 283 12.42 -5.94 -4.46
C MET A 283 12.47 -7.34 -3.83
N PHE A 284 11.64 -8.27 -4.31
CA PHE A 284 11.64 -9.66 -3.87
C PHE A 284 13.02 -10.29 -4.00
N ALA A 285 13.64 -10.21 -5.18
CA ALA A 285 14.96 -10.77 -5.44
C ALA A 285 16.05 -10.11 -4.59
N LEU A 286 16.07 -8.78 -4.52
CA LEU A 286 17.08 -8.01 -3.79
C LEU A 286 17.03 -8.23 -2.27
N ARG A 287 15.84 -8.55 -1.70
CA ARG A 287 15.72 -8.89 -0.28
C ARG A 287 16.50 -10.14 0.11
N PHE A 288 16.71 -11.09 -0.81
CA PHE A 288 17.57 -12.26 -0.56
C PHE A 288 19.08 -11.96 -0.66
N VAL A 289 19.45 -10.79 -1.20
CA VAL A 289 20.85 -10.36 -1.42
C VAL A 289 21.24 -9.20 -0.49
N ALA A 290 20.34 -8.77 0.40
CA ALA A 290 20.55 -7.64 1.31
C ALA A 290 21.72 -7.84 2.30
N GLY A 291 21.92 -9.07 2.80
CA GLY A 291 22.93 -9.39 3.81
C GLY A 291 24.36 -8.98 3.41
N PRO A 292 24.90 -9.48 2.27
CA PRO A 292 26.23 -9.09 1.79
C PRO A 292 26.44 -7.58 1.58
N ILE A 293 25.36 -6.83 1.28
CA ILE A 293 25.41 -5.38 1.09
C ILE A 293 25.57 -4.69 2.45
N VAL A 294 24.72 -5.04 3.44
CA VAL A 294 24.76 -4.46 4.79
C VAL A 294 26.09 -4.72 5.51
N HIS A 295 26.75 -5.86 5.26
CA HIS A 295 28.08 -6.10 5.83
C HIS A 295 29.17 -5.17 5.29
N LYS A 296 28.98 -4.60 4.10
CA LYS A 296 29.94 -3.66 3.48
C LYS A 296 29.63 -2.20 3.80
N ILE A 297 28.35 -1.87 4.00
CA ILE A 297 27.88 -0.53 4.34
C ILE A 297 27.00 -0.59 5.58
N SER A 298 27.38 0.11 6.66
CA SER A 298 26.60 0.15 7.91
C SER A 298 25.09 0.39 7.66
N PRO A 299 24.18 -0.06 8.53
CA PRO A 299 22.73 0.10 8.34
C PRO A 299 22.32 1.55 8.00
N LEU A 300 22.87 2.54 8.71
CA LEU A 300 22.62 3.96 8.43
C LEU A 300 23.18 4.43 7.08
N GLY A 301 24.32 3.89 6.66
CA GLY A 301 24.89 4.14 5.33
C GLY A 301 24.03 3.57 4.21
N LEU A 302 23.49 2.36 4.39
CA LEU A 302 22.52 1.79 3.45
C LEU A 302 21.26 2.65 3.36
N LEU A 303 20.69 3.07 4.49
CA LEU A 303 19.52 3.95 4.54
C LEU A 303 19.76 5.30 3.85
N LEU A 304 20.95 5.90 4.02
CA LEU A 304 21.35 7.12 3.33
C LEU A 304 21.40 6.93 1.81
N VAL A 305 22.10 5.89 1.34
CA VAL A 305 22.20 5.58 -0.10
C VAL A 305 20.82 5.27 -0.69
N SER A 306 20.02 4.46 0.00
CA SER A 306 18.64 4.17 -0.36
C SER A 306 17.79 5.44 -0.52
N SER A 307 17.95 6.40 0.38
CA SER A 307 17.24 7.68 0.32
C SER A 307 17.68 8.51 -0.90
N ILE A 308 18.99 8.57 -1.18
CA ILE A 308 19.52 9.27 -2.37
C ILE A 308 18.98 8.64 -3.66
N LEU A 309 18.99 7.30 -3.77
CA LEU A 309 18.40 6.60 -4.90
C LEU A 309 16.89 6.85 -5.00
N GLY A 310 16.20 6.95 -3.87
CA GLY A 310 14.79 7.33 -3.81
C GLY A 310 14.52 8.72 -4.39
N VAL A 311 15.33 9.72 -4.03
CA VAL A 311 15.25 11.09 -4.60
C VAL A 311 15.45 11.07 -6.10
N ILE A 312 16.53 10.42 -6.56
CA ILE A 312 16.89 10.35 -7.98
C ILE A 312 15.77 9.66 -8.76
N GLY A 313 15.35 8.47 -8.31
CA GLY A 313 14.33 7.67 -8.99
C GLY A 313 12.98 8.38 -9.11
N LEU A 314 12.48 9.01 -8.03
CA LEU A 314 11.22 9.76 -8.06
C LEU A 314 11.30 11.00 -8.94
N THR A 315 12.41 11.73 -8.89
CA THR A 315 12.63 12.91 -9.74
C THR A 315 12.69 12.51 -11.21
N MET A 316 13.40 11.43 -11.54
CA MET A 316 13.48 10.89 -12.89
C MET A 316 12.11 10.39 -13.39
N LEU A 317 11.34 9.69 -12.54
CA LEU A 317 10.01 9.22 -12.90
C LEU A 317 9.07 10.38 -13.25
N GLY A 318 9.06 11.44 -12.43
CA GLY A 318 8.25 12.62 -12.73
C GLY A 318 8.70 13.39 -13.98
N GLY A 319 9.92 13.16 -14.48
CA GLY A 319 10.43 13.73 -15.73
C GLY A 319 10.48 12.74 -16.90
N ALA A 320 9.95 11.52 -16.75
CA ALA A 320 10.06 10.51 -17.79
C ALA A 320 9.09 10.79 -18.95
N GLU A 321 9.60 10.68 -20.17
CA GLU A 321 8.86 10.91 -21.42
C GLU A 321 8.80 9.66 -22.32
N SER A 322 9.52 8.60 -21.95
CA SER A 322 9.54 7.34 -22.68
C SER A 322 9.42 6.14 -21.76
N ILE A 323 8.94 5.02 -22.30
CA ILE A 323 8.83 3.74 -21.58
C ILE A 323 10.20 3.32 -21.02
N VAL A 324 11.26 3.44 -21.82
CA VAL A 324 12.63 3.08 -21.38
C VAL A 324 13.08 3.92 -20.20
N MET A 325 12.84 5.24 -20.23
CA MET A 325 13.18 6.12 -19.11
C MET A 325 12.34 5.82 -17.87
N CYS A 326 11.05 5.48 -18.03
CA CYS A 326 10.21 5.03 -16.92
C CYS A 326 10.76 3.78 -16.26
N VAL A 327 11.16 2.78 -17.06
CA VAL A 327 11.76 1.53 -16.55
C VAL A 327 13.05 1.82 -15.78
N ILE A 328 13.98 2.59 -16.35
CA ILE A 328 15.24 2.95 -15.68
C ILE A 328 14.97 3.69 -14.36
N ALA A 329 14.10 4.69 -14.39
CA ALA A 329 13.78 5.51 -13.22
C ALA A 329 13.09 4.68 -12.11
N ALA A 330 12.15 3.81 -12.50
CA ALA A 330 11.49 2.89 -11.59
C ALA A 330 12.45 1.85 -11.00
N THR A 331 13.42 1.34 -11.78
CA THR A 331 14.48 0.45 -11.26
C THR A 331 15.33 1.17 -10.21
N ILE A 332 15.76 2.40 -10.47
CA ILE A 332 16.55 3.20 -9.51
C ILE A 332 15.75 3.43 -8.23
N TYR A 333 14.49 3.84 -8.36
CA TYR A 333 13.60 4.03 -7.23
C TYR A 333 13.36 2.73 -6.45
N ALA A 334 13.13 1.61 -7.15
CA ALA A 334 12.94 0.28 -6.55
C ALA A 334 14.17 -0.18 -5.76
N CYS A 335 15.37 -0.01 -6.31
CA CYS A 335 16.63 -0.29 -5.61
C CYS A 335 16.78 0.55 -4.34
N GLY A 336 16.40 1.84 -4.40
CA GLY A 336 16.40 2.71 -3.23
C GLY A 336 15.43 2.24 -2.15
N LYS A 337 14.16 2.07 -2.49
CA LYS A 337 13.10 1.76 -1.52
C LYS A 337 13.24 0.38 -0.87
N THR A 338 13.77 -0.62 -1.59
CA THR A 338 13.78 -2.03 -1.17
C THR A 338 14.32 -2.28 0.24
N PHE A 339 15.30 -1.48 0.67
CA PHE A 339 16.00 -1.68 1.94
C PHE A 339 15.52 -0.76 3.07
N LEU A 340 14.64 0.21 2.80
CA LEU A 340 14.26 1.23 3.78
C LEU A 340 13.56 0.62 5.01
N TRP A 341 12.42 -0.04 4.81
CA TRP A 341 11.64 -0.65 5.88
C TRP A 341 12.42 -1.65 6.75
N PRO A 342 13.00 -2.74 6.20
CA PRO A 342 13.68 -3.75 7.02
C PRO A 342 14.90 -3.18 7.75
N THR A 343 15.68 -2.31 7.10
CA THR A 343 16.88 -1.72 7.71
C THR A 343 16.50 -0.75 8.83
N MET A 344 15.40 -0.01 8.69
CA MET A 344 14.92 0.85 9.77
C MET A 344 14.44 0.05 10.99
N LEU A 345 13.70 -1.04 10.78
CA LEU A 345 13.31 -1.91 11.89
C LEU A 345 14.53 -2.55 12.57
N ALA A 346 15.54 -2.94 11.79
CA ALA A 346 16.81 -3.43 12.33
C ALA A 346 17.51 -2.38 13.20
N VAL A 347 17.67 -1.14 12.71
CA VAL A 347 18.24 -0.03 13.50
C VAL A 347 17.45 0.19 14.79
N GLY A 348 16.11 0.19 14.73
CA GLY A 348 15.26 0.27 15.91
C GLY A 348 15.54 -0.84 16.93
N SER A 349 15.59 -2.09 16.47
CA SER A 349 15.84 -3.26 17.32
C SER A 349 17.23 -3.26 17.94
N GLU A 350 18.25 -2.81 17.20
CA GLU A 350 19.64 -2.74 17.66
C GLU A 350 19.85 -1.60 18.66
N GLN A 351 19.15 -0.47 18.51
CA GLN A 351 19.30 0.68 19.41
C GLN A 351 18.37 0.61 20.62
N PHE A 352 17.26 -0.11 20.53
CA PHE A 352 16.24 -0.24 21.59
C PHE A 352 15.92 -1.70 21.93
N PRO A 353 16.92 -2.53 22.29
CA PRO A 353 16.70 -3.96 22.54
C PRO A 353 15.79 -4.21 23.76
N LYS A 354 15.81 -3.31 24.76
CA LYS A 354 14.88 -3.34 25.91
C LYS A 354 13.43 -3.00 25.55
N GLY A 355 13.22 -2.31 24.42
CA GLY A 355 11.88 -1.97 23.93
C GLY A 355 11.21 -3.13 23.20
N GLY A 356 11.96 -4.16 22.81
CA GLY A 356 11.47 -5.41 22.22
C GLY A 356 10.33 -5.23 21.21
N ALA A 357 9.24 -5.97 21.40
CA ALA A 357 8.06 -5.94 20.53
C ALA A 357 7.38 -4.55 20.46
N VAL A 358 7.40 -3.78 21.56
CA VAL A 358 6.82 -2.43 21.62
C VAL A 358 7.55 -1.47 20.68
N ALA A 359 8.89 -1.47 20.71
CA ALA A 359 9.69 -0.60 19.85
C ALA A 359 9.45 -0.89 18.36
N ILE A 360 9.47 -2.17 17.98
CA ILE A 360 9.28 -2.61 16.59
C ILE A 360 7.83 -2.33 16.15
N GLY A 361 6.84 -2.64 17.00
CA GLY A 361 5.43 -2.39 16.75
C GLY A 361 5.11 -0.90 16.57
N LEU A 362 5.68 -0.03 17.41
CA LEU A 362 5.54 1.42 17.27
C LEU A 362 6.16 1.94 15.97
N MET A 363 7.37 1.49 15.62
CA MET A 363 8.02 1.92 14.38
C MET A 363 7.22 1.51 13.14
N GLY A 364 6.89 0.21 13.03
CA GLY A 364 6.08 -0.29 11.91
C GLY A 364 4.69 0.35 11.85
N GLY A 365 4.05 0.52 13.01
CA GLY A 365 2.75 1.18 13.13
C GLY A 365 2.76 2.64 12.70
N VAL A 366 3.75 3.43 13.14
CA VAL A 366 3.93 4.83 12.72
C VAL A 366 4.24 4.95 11.23
N GLY A 367 5.02 4.02 10.67
CA GLY A 367 5.22 3.92 9.22
C GLY A 367 3.91 3.74 8.46
N MET A 368 3.11 2.75 8.86
CA MET A 368 1.81 2.47 8.25
C MET A 368 0.83 3.65 8.40
N LEU A 369 0.76 4.25 9.59
CA LEU A 369 -0.06 5.43 9.85
C LEU A 369 0.34 6.61 8.96
N SER A 370 1.65 6.87 8.83
CA SER A 370 2.13 7.92 7.93
C SER A 370 1.78 7.65 6.48
N ALA A 371 1.97 6.41 6.01
CA ALA A 371 1.60 6.01 4.67
C ALA A 371 0.10 6.22 4.39
N GLY A 372 -0.76 5.91 5.37
CA GLY A 372 -2.21 5.99 5.25
C GLY A 372 -2.82 7.37 5.47
N LEU A 373 -2.39 8.09 6.51
CA LEU A 373 -2.91 9.42 6.86
C LEU A 373 -2.31 10.52 6.01
N ILE A 374 -1.06 10.33 5.56
CA ILE A 374 -0.29 11.37 4.88
C ILE A 374 0.07 10.92 3.46
N GLY A 375 0.78 9.80 3.29
CA GLY A 375 1.32 9.34 2.01
C GLY A 375 0.29 9.25 0.88
N GLY A 376 -0.67 8.33 1.01
CA GLY A 376 -1.73 8.12 0.02
C GLY A 376 -2.53 9.40 -0.28
N PRO A 377 -3.17 10.02 0.74
CA PRO A 377 -3.96 11.24 0.53
C PRO A 377 -3.16 12.43 0.00
N ALA A 378 -1.95 12.69 0.50
CA ALA A 378 -1.15 13.84 0.06
C ALA A 378 -0.65 13.68 -1.38
N ILE A 379 -0.30 12.46 -1.81
CA ILE A 379 0.05 12.21 -3.22
C ILE A 379 -1.19 12.37 -4.11
N GLY A 380 -2.35 11.93 -3.65
CA GLY A 380 -3.64 12.19 -4.29
C GLY A 380 -3.92 13.69 -4.46
N TYR A 381 -3.80 14.46 -3.36
CA TYR A 381 -3.95 15.92 -3.37
C TYR A 381 -2.98 16.62 -4.30
N LYS A 382 -1.71 16.19 -4.35
CA LYS A 382 -0.74 16.75 -5.30
C LYS A 382 -1.19 16.51 -6.75
N GLN A 383 -1.69 15.32 -7.08
CA GLN A 383 -2.21 15.05 -8.42
C GLN A 383 -3.35 16.01 -8.77
N ASP A 384 -4.36 16.14 -7.90
CA ASP A 384 -5.49 17.03 -8.14
C ASP A 384 -5.05 18.49 -8.23
N TYR A 385 -4.18 18.95 -7.33
CA TYR A 385 -3.73 20.35 -7.28
C TYR A 385 -3.05 20.77 -8.57
N TYR A 386 -2.08 19.98 -9.03
CA TYR A 386 -1.31 20.33 -10.23
C TYR A 386 -2.09 20.07 -11.52
N ALA A 387 -2.96 19.06 -11.57
CA ALA A 387 -3.84 18.84 -12.71
C ALA A 387 -4.85 19.99 -12.86
N SER A 388 -5.53 20.36 -11.77
CA SER A 388 -6.55 21.42 -11.77
C SER A 388 -5.93 22.76 -12.14
N LYS A 389 -4.78 23.10 -11.54
CA LYS A 389 -4.05 24.32 -11.86
C LYS A 389 -3.61 24.36 -13.33
N ASN A 390 -3.07 23.26 -13.85
CA ASN A 390 -2.65 23.19 -15.25
C ASN A 390 -3.84 23.36 -16.21
N LEU A 391 -4.98 22.74 -15.89
CA LEU A 391 -6.17 22.83 -16.74
C LEU A 391 -6.82 24.21 -16.68
N GLU A 392 -6.90 24.82 -15.48
CA GLU A 392 -7.42 26.18 -15.30
C GLU A 392 -6.60 27.21 -16.09
N GLU A 393 -5.27 27.09 -16.09
CA GLU A 393 -4.38 28.00 -16.81
C GLU A 393 -4.43 27.83 -18.34
N ASN A 394 -4.58 26.59 -18.83
CA ASN A 394 -4.43 26.28 -20.27
C ASN A 394 -5.76 26.06 -21.00
N ALA A 395 -6.83 25.67 -20.30
CA ALA A 395 -8.15 25.41 -20.86
C ALA A 395 -9.25 25.64 -19.80
N PRO A 396 -9.51 26.90 -19.41
CA PRO A 396 -10.42 27.25 -18.30
C PRO A 396 -11.85 26.75 -18.50
N GLU A 397 -12.33 26.71 -19.74
CA GLU A 397 -13.67 26.15 -20.04
C GLU A 397 -13.73 24.64 -19.81
N ALA A 398 -12.68 23.90 -20.16
CA ALA A 398 -12.58 22.48 -19.85
C ALA A 398 -12.50 22.27 -18.34
N TYR A 399 -11.73 23.10 -17.63
CA TYR A 399 -11.66 23.05 -16.17
C TYR A 399 -13.05 23.18 -15.51
N GLU A 400 -13.86 24.15 -15.91
CA GLU A 400 -15.23 24.28 -15.37
C GLU A 400 -16.13 23.07 -15.74
N ARG A 401 -15.94 22.45 -16.92
CA ARG A 401 -16.71 21.27 -17.33
C ARG A 401 -16.37 20.01 -16.53
N TYR A 402 -15.08 19.73 -16.34
CA TYR A 402 -14.58 18.45 -15.78
C TYR A 402 -14.24 18.51 -14.29
N SER A 403 -14.17 19.69 -13.67
CA SER A 403 -13.94 19.77 -12.22
C SER A 403 -15.18 19.35 -11.42
N VAL A 404 -14.93 18.94 -10.16
CA VAL A 404 -15.99 18.73 -9.18
C VAL A 404 -16.64 20.06 -8.79
N ALA A 405 -17.93 20.01 -8.45
CA ALA A 405 -18.67 21.21 -8.07
C ALA A 405 -18.14 21.83 -6.77
N GLU A 406 -17.95 21.00 -5.74
CA GLU A 406 -17.52 21.41 -4.41
C GLU A 406 -16.02 21.17 -4.21
N PRO A 407 -15.25 22.18 -3.76
CA PRO A 407 -13.81 22.03 -3.58
C PRO A 407 -13.49 21.19 -2.34
N GLY A 408 -12.61 20.21 -2.51
CA GLY A 408 -12.07 19.34 -1.46
C GLY A 408 -10.72 19.84 -0.94
N GLY A 409 -10.37 19.54 0.31
CA GLY A 409 -9.09 19.91 0.90
C GLY A 409 -8.41 18.72 1.57
N PHE A 410 -7.11 18.84 1.81
CA PHE A 410 -6.33 17.84 2.57
C PHE A 410 -5.60 18.50 3.74
N MET A 411 -5.96 18.11 4.96
CA MET A 411 -5.43 18.69 6.21
C MET A 411 -5.55 20.23 6.22
N PHE A 412 -4.44 20.94 6.34
CA PHE A 412 -4.34 22.40 6.36
C PHE A 412 -4.06 23.00 4.97
N LEU A 413 -3.98 22.18 3.93
CA LEU A 413 -3.76 22.66 2.57
C LEU A 413 -5.03 23.32 2.01
N PRO A 414 -4.89 24.25 1.03
CA PRO A 414 -6.02 24.90 0.40
C PRO A 414 -7.03 23.91 -0.17
N LYS A 415 -8.31 24.29 -0.19
CA LYS A 415 -9.31 23.53 -0.93
C LYS A 415 -9.17 23.79 -2.43
N ILE A 416 -9.35 22.75 -3.23
CA ILE A 416 -9.26 22.77 -4.69
C ILE A 416 -10.44 22.03 -5.30
N LYS A 417 -10.86 22.44 -6.51
CA LYS A 417 -11.78 21.63 -7.32
C LYS A 417 -10.95 20.64 -8.13
N GLY A 418 -10.78 19.43 -7.61
CA GLY A 418 -10.17 18.33 -8.36
C GLY A 418 -10.97 17.96 -9.61
N LEU A 419 -10.37 17.17 -10.50
CA LEU A 419 -11.09 16.64 -11.66
C LEU A 419 -12.02 15.51 -11.24
N ASP A 420 -13.25 15.53 -11.72
CA ASP A 420 -14.25 14.50 -11.47
C ASP A 420 -13.91 13.25 -12.29
N GLY A 421 -13.59 12.15 -11.60
CA GLY A 421 -13.15 10.92 -12.25
C GLY A 421 -14.16 10.34 -13.23
N ALA A 422 -15.46 10.50 -12.98
CA ALA A 422 -16.51 9.97 -13.85
C ALA A 422 -16.60 10.78 -15.13
N LYS A 423 -16.55 12.12 -15.02
CA LYS A 423 -16.52 13.02 -16.18
C LYS A 423 -15.27 12.81 -17.04
N VAL A 424 -14.11 12.62 -16.42
CA VAL A 424 -12.86 12.33 -17.13
C VAL A 424 -12.94 10.96 -17.82
N GLY A 425 -13.48 9.93 -17.16
CA GLY A 425 -13.70 8.61 -17.78
C GLY A 425 -14.59 8.66 -19.02
N VAL A 426 -15.71 9.39 -18.94
CA VAL A 426 -16.63 9.61 -20.08
C VAL A 426 -15.93 10.34 -21.24
N LEU A 427 -15.03 11.28 -20.95
CA LEU A 427 -14.24 11.94 -21.99
C LEU A 427 -13.27 10.97 -22.67
N GLU A 428 -12.59 10.13 -21.89
CA GLU A 428 -11.58 9.18 -22.36
C GLU A 428 -12.17 8.13 -23.31
N ASP A 429 -13.36 7.61 -23.00
CA ASP A 429 -14.04 6.60 -23.82
C ASP A 429 -15.07 7.17 -24.82
N LYS A 430 -15.25 8.49 -24.83
CA LYS A 430 -16.23 9.24 -25.65
C LYS A 430 -17.69 8.88 -25.34
N GLY A 431 -17.99 8.56 -24.08
CA GLY A 431 -19.33 8.24 -23.58
C GLY A 431 -19.83 6.84 -23.95
N LYS A 432 -18.92 5.95 -24.38
CA LYS A 432 -19.29 4.57 -24.79
C LYS A 432 -19.83 3.76 -23.61
N THR A 433 -19.14 3.77 -22.47
CA THR A 433 -19.54 3.05 -21.26
C THR A 433 -20.83 3.62 -20.70
N LEU A 434 -20.93 4.95 -20.64
CA LEU A 434 -22.14 5.66 -20.22
C LEU A 434 -23.38 5.27 -21.03
N ALA A 435 -23.24 5.16 -22.36
CA ALA A 435 -24.32 4.72 -23.25
C ALA A 435 -24.69 3.25 -23.00
N SER A 436 -23.69 2.36 -22.92
CA SER A 436 -23.89 0.93 -22.63
C SER A 436 -24.60 0.70 -21.30
N ASP A 437 -24.22 1.44 -20.26
CA ASP A 437 -24.85 1.34 -18.94
C ASP A 437 -26.31 1.81 -18.98
N GLY A 438 -26.60 2.85 -19.76
CA GLY A 438 -27.96 3.35 -19.98
C GLY A 438 -28.84 2.33 -20.69
N GLU A 439 -28.32 1.66 -21.73
CA GLU A 439 -29.01 0.56 -22.41
C GLU A 439 -29.29 -0.61 -21.47
N ALA A 440 -28.31 -0.97 -20.62
CA ALA A 440 -28.45 -2.04 -19.66
C ALA A 440 -29.49 -1.73 -18.56
N LEU A 441 -29.53 -0.49 -18.06
CA LEU A 441 -30.55 -0.01 -17.12
C LEU A 441 -31.95 -0.06 -17.75
N ALA A 442 -32.08 0.46 -18.98
CA ALA A 442 -33.35 0.43 -19.71
C ALA A 442 -33.85 -1.00 -19.97
N ALA A 443 -32.95 -1.92 -20.32
CA ALA A 443 -33.28 -3.33 -20.53
C ALA A 443 -33.78 -4.03 -19.24
N ARG A 444 -33.32 -3.59 -18.07
CA ARG A 444 -33.79 -4.10 -16.76
C ARG A 444 -34.99 -3.34 -16.20
N GLY A 445 -35.39 -2.22 -16.81
CA GLY A 445 -36.42 -1.34 -16.28
C GLY A 445 -36.02 -0.63 -14.98
N GLU A 446 -34.71 -0.42 -14.80
CA GLU A 446 -34.12 0.25 -13.63
C GLU A 446 -33.85 1.72 -13.94
N SER A 447 -33.93 2.57 -12.92
CA SER A 447 -33.53 3.98 -12.99
C SER A 447 -32.39 4.24 -12.01
N ASP A 448 -31.37 4.98 -12.45
CA ASP A 448 -30.25 5.41 -11.62
C ASP A 448 -30.07 6.93 -11.76
N GLU A 449 -30.22 7.65 -10.64
CA GLU A 449 -30.14 9.11 -10.62
C GLU A 449 -28.73 9.62 -10.91
N ASN A 450 -27.68 8.90 -10.49
CA ASN A 450 -26.30 9.28 -10.76
C ASN A 450 -25.98 9.10 -12.25
N HIS A 451 -26.43 7.99 -12.84
CA HIS A 451 -26.32 7.76 -14.29
C HIS A 451 -27.06 8.84 -15.08
N ALA A 452 -28.31 9.15 -14.71
CA ALA A 452 -29.10 10.17 -15.38
C ALA A 452 -28.45 11.57 -15.29
N ALA A 453 -27.86 11.91 -14.14
CA ALA A 453 -27.13 13.17 -13.96
C ALA A 453 -25.87 13.24 -14.84
N LEU A 454 -25.10 12.14 -14.91
CA LEU A 454 -23.90 12.05 -15.73
C LEU A 454 -24.24 12.08 -17.23
N ALA A 455 -25.29 11.39 -17.66
CA ALA A 455 -25.83 11.43 -19.02
C ALA A 455 -26.29 12.84 -19.42
N GLY A 456 -27.05 13.51 -18.55
CA GLY A 456 -27.48 14.90 -18.78
C GLY A 456 -26.31 15.87 -18.86
N TRP A 457 -25.27 15.70 -18.04
CA TRP A 457 -24.04 16.49 -18.18
C TRP A 457 -23.35 16.20 -19.52
N TRP A 458 -23.24 14.93 -19.92
CA TRP A 458 -22.53 14.54 -21.13
C TRP A 458 -23.16 15.13 -22.40
N GLU A 459 -24.49 15.19 -22.49
CA GLU A 459 -25.19 15.85 -23.61
C GLU A 459 -24.72 17.31 -23.83
N THR A 460 -24.37 18.01 -22.75
CA THR A 460 -23.87 19.39 -22.82
C THR A 460 -22.36 19.48 -23.09
N ALA A 461 -21.59 18.49 -22.64
CA ALA A 461 -20.13 18.48 -22.76
C ALA A 461 -19.63 17.86 -24.08
N GLN A 462 -20.39 16.92 -24.66
CA GLN A 462 -20.03 16.18 -25.87
C GLN A 462 -19.62 17.07 -27.06
N PRO A 463 -20.27 18.22 -27.35
CA PRO A 463 -19.84 19.08 -28.46
C PRO A 463 -18.41 19.64 -28.31
N ALA A 464 -17.93 19.80 -27.07
CA ALA A 464 -16.60 20.32 -26.77
C ALA A 464 -15.57 19.21 -26.50
N SER A 465 -15.99 17.94 -26.43
CA SER A 465 -15.15 16.84 -25.94
C SER A 465 -13.88 16.62 -26.77
N GLU A 466 -13.94 16.83 -28.09
CA GLU A 466 -12.75 16.70 -28.96
C GLU A 466 -11.69 17.77 -28.65
N ALA A 467 -12.12 19.00 -28.35
CA ALA A 467 -11.23 20.08 -27.95
C ALA A 467 -10.70 19.91 -26.52
N ASP A 468 -11.51 19.31 -25.64
CA ASP A 468 -11.18 19.13 -24.22
C ASP A 468 -10.26 17.93 -23.94
N ALA A 469 -10.29 16.90 -24.79
CA ALA A 469 -9.58 15.63 -24.57
C ALA A 469 -8.07 15.81 -24.34
N ALA A 470 -7.39 16.57 -25.20
CA ALA A 470 -5.94 16.76 -25.10
C ALA A 470 -5.54 17.60 -23.86
N PRO A 471 -6.18 18.76 -23.57
CA PRO A 471 -5.93 19.51 -22.33
C PRO A 471 -6.17 18.69 -21.05
N VAL A 472 -7.28 17.96 -20.94
CA VAL A 472 -7.61 17.17 -19.74
C VAL A 472 -6.60 16.03 -19.53
N LYS A 473 -6.21 15.34 -20.61
CA LYS A 473 -5.18 14.30 -20.56
C LYS A 473 -3.82 14.88 -20.15
N SER A 474 -3.43 16.03 -20.73
CA SER A 474 -2.19 16.73 -20.40
C SER A 474 -2.15 17.18 -18.94
N ALA A 475 -3.26 17.73 -18.43
CA ALA A 475 -3.38 18.15 -17.04
C ALA A 475 -3.25 16.97 -16.07
N THR A 476 -3.93 15.85 -16.36
CA THR A 476 -3.85 14.63 -15.55
C THR A 476 -2.43 14.06 -15.50
N LEU A 477 -1.72 14.06 -16.64
CA LEU A 477 -0.32 13.66 -16.73
C LEU A 477 0.59 14.58 -15.90
N GLU A 478 0.41 15.89 -15.99
CA GLU A 478 1.18 16.88 -15.22
C GLU A 478 0.95 16.71 -13.71
N GLY A 479 -0.29 16.47 -13.30
CA GLY A 479 -0.64 16.14 -11.92
C GLY A 479 0.16 14.96 -11.37
N GLY A 480 0.18 13.84 -12.11
CA GLY A 480 0.97 12.65 -11.77
C GLY A 480 2.47 12.93 -11.67
N ARG A 481 3.03 13.62 -12.68
CA ARG A 481 4.46 13.96 -12.72
C ARG A 481 4.89 14.84 -11.56
N MET A 482 4.12 15.89 -11.26
CA MET A 482 4.41 16.80 -10.16
C MET A 482 4.24 16.13 -8.81
N ALA A 483 3.25 15.24 -8.65
CA ALA A 483 3.09 14.47 -7.43
C ALA A 483 4.34 13.64 -7.10
N LEU A 484 5.00 13.01 -8.09
CA LEU A 484 6.26 12.29 -7.90
C LEU A 484 7.44 13.22 -7.60
N LYS A 485 7.62 14.30 -8.38
CA LYS A 485 8.72 15.27 -8.17
C LYS A 485 8.69 15.89 -6.78
N ILE A 486 7.52 16.29 -6.30
CA ILE A 486 7.37 16.90 -4.96
C ILE A 486 7.53 15.84 -3.88
N THR A 487 7.09 14.61 -4.14
CA THR A 487 7.30 13.48 -3.23
C THR A 487 8.79 13.15 -3.06
N ALA A 488 9.65 13.45 -4.05
CA ALA A 488 11.10 13.30 -3.91
C ALA A 488 11.71 14.16 -2.78
N ALA A 489 11.02 15.21 -2.30
CA ALA A 489 11.47 15.97 -1.13
C ALA A 489 11.48 15.13 0.17
N VAL A 490 10.62 14.10 0.27
CA VAL A 490 10.54 13.21 1.44
C VAL A 490 11.83 12.39 1.60
N PRO A 491 12.28 11.60 0.61
CA PRO A 491 13.56 10.91 0.71
C PRO A 491 14.76 11.87 0.74
N ALA A 492 14.64 13.11 0.24
CA ALA A 492 15.70 14.10 0.40
C ALA A 492 15.86 14.50 1.87
N LEU A 493 14.74 14.76 2.57
CA LEU A 493 14.74 15.00 4.01
C LEU A 493 15.29 13.77 4.77
N MET A 494 14.88 12.55 4.38
CA MET A 494 15.42 11.33 4.97
C MET A 494 16.94 11.23 4.81
N ALA A 495 17.48 11.52 3.63
CA ALA A 495 18.92 11.52 3.39
C ALA A 495 19.66 12.49 4.33
N VAL A 496 19.11 13.69 4.55
CA VAL A 496 19.65 14.65 5.53
C VAL A 496 19.60 14.08 6.94
N LEU A 497 18.46 13.50 7.36
CA LEU A 497 18.31 12.94 8.71
C LEU A 497 19.24 11.74 8.95
N TYR A 498 19.43 10.86 7.97
CA TYR A 498 20.38 9.76 8.06
C TYR A 498 21.83 10.25 8.12
N LEU A 499 22.18 11.29 7.35
CA LEU A 499 23.49 11.91 7.45
C LEU A 499 23.74 12.48 8.86
N LEU A 500 22.74 13.17 9.43
CA LEU A 500 22.81 13.68 10.81
C LEU A 500 22.97 12.55 11.84
N LEU A 501 22.26 11.43 11.68
CA LEU A 501 22.44 10.25 12.53
C LEU A 501 23.84 9.66 12.40
N ILE A 502 24.38 9.53 11.18
CA ILE A 502 25.75 9.05 10.96
C ILE A 502 26.77 9.95 11.67
N LEU A 503 26.61 11.28 11.57
CA LEU A 503 27.48 12.23 12.25
C LEU A 503 27.35 12.14 13.77
N TYR A 504 26.12 12.02 14.28
CA TYR A 504 25.85 11.83 15.71
C TYR A 504 26.51 10.56 16.26
N PHE A 505 26.34 9.42 15.61
CA PHE A 505 26.97 8.16 16.05
C PHE A 505 28.48 8.22 15.90
N LYS A 506 29.02 8.86 14.85
CA LYS A 506 30.47 9.07 14.72
C LYS A 506 31.03 9.90 15.87
N ALA A 507 30.31 10.93 16.33
CA ALA A 507 30.71 11.77 17.46
C ALA A 507 30.61 11.06 18.82
N THR A 508 29.78 10.01 18.94
CA THR A 508 29.50 9.30 20.21
C THR A 508 30.17 7.93 20.32
N GLY A 509 31.19 7.65 19.49
CA GLY A 509 31.99 6.42 19.56
C GLY A 509 31.63 5.34 18.54
N GLY A 510 30.88 5.70 17.49
CA GLY A 510 30.47 4.87 16.37
C GLY A 510 29.10 4.22 16.57
N TYR A 511 28.46 3.83 15.45
CA TYR A 511 27.25 3.02 15.48
C TYR A 511 27.58 1.62 16.00
N LYS A 512 26.91 1.19 17.06
CA LYS A 512 27.06 -0.14 17.66
C LYS A 512 25.67 -0.68 18.03
N ALA A 513 25.45 -1.97 17.82
CA ALA A 513 24.27 -2.64 18.34
C ALA A 513 24.33 -2.63 19.88
N SER A 514 23.22 -2.24 20.52
CA SER A 514 23.03 -2.39 21.96
C SER A 514 22.54 -3.80 22.24
N HIS A 515 23.03 -4.41 23.32
CA HIS A 515 22.60 -5.73 23.77
C HIS A 515 21.94 -5.61 25.14
N VAL A 516 20.91 -6.42 25.40
CA VAL A 516 20.41 -6.60 26.76
C VAL A 516 21.47 -7.40 27.52
N GLU A 517 22.06 -6.83 28.57
CA GLU A 517 22.87 -7.63 29.49
C GLU A 517 21.96 -8.68 30.12
N THR A 518 22.14 -9.95 29.76
CA THR A 518 21.55 -11.06 30.49
C THR A 518 22.18 -11.06 31.87
N SER A 519 21.42 -10.68 32.88
CA SER A 519 21.80 -10.96 34.26
C SER A 519 21.90 -12.48 34.39
N GLU A 520 23.12 -13.01 34.45
CA GLU A 520 23.34 -14.36 34.96
C GLU A 520 22.78 -14.38 36.38
N SER A 521 21.70 -15.13 36.58
CA SER A 521 21.19 -15.52 37.89
C SER A 521 21.44 -16.99 38.11
#